data_AF-A0A6H2CUK9-F1
#
_entry.id   AF-A0A6H2CUK9-F1
#
_cell.length_a   1.000
_cell.length_b   1.000
_cell.length_c   1.000
_cell.angle_alpha   90.00
_cell.angle_beta   90.00
_cell.angle_gamma   90.00
#
_symmetry.space_group_name_H-M   'P 1'
#
loop_
_entity.id
_entity.type
_entity.pdbx_description
1 polymer ?
#
loop_
_entity_poly.entity_id
_entity_poly.type
_entity_poly.pdbx_seq_one_letter_code
_entity_poly.pdbx_strand_id
1 'polypeptide(L)' 'MNIDWSLLICAVGLALVFEGIPYFLFAERMPLVLVKLAEQPPRFLRYIGLVAMILGLLIISLGRSLIM' A
#
# COMPACT_ATOMS: atom_id res chain seq x y z
N MET A 1 -19.46 -3.35 17.65
CA MET A 1 -18.90 -2.99 16.32
C MET A 1 -19.28 -4.07 15.35
N ASN A 2 -20.14 -3.78 14.37
CA ASN A 2 -20.44 -4.72 13.30
C ASN A 2 -19.42 -4.46 12.19
N ILE A 3 -18.48 -5.38 12.01
CA ILE A 3 -17.43 -5.24 11.00
C ILE A 3 -18.05 -5.60 9.66
N ASP A 4 -17.99 -4.68 8.70
CA ASP A 4 -18.39 -4.97 7.33
C ASP A 4 -17.29 -5.81 6.65
N TRP A 5 -17.52 -7.12 6.62
CA TRP A 5 -16.61 -8.09 6.00
C TRP A 5 -16.48 -7.90 4.49
N SER A 6 -17.52 -7.39 3.83
CA SER A 6 -17.47 -7.14 2.39
C SER A 6 -16.49 -6.01 2.09
N LEU A 7 -16.56 -4.92 2.87
CA LEU A 7 -15.64 -3.80 2.76
C LEU A 7 -14.18 -4.23 2.96
N LEU A 8 -13.92 -5.06 3.98
CA LEU A 8 -12.57 -5.57 4.24
C LEU A 8 -12.03 -6.42 3.09
N ILE A 9 -12.83 -7.35 2.57
CA ILE A 9 -12.41 -8.21 1.46
C ILE A 9 -12.14 -7.37 0.21
N CYS A 10 -13.00 -6.39 -0.11
CA CYS A 10 -12.78 -5.48 -1.22
C CYS A 10 -11.52 -4.63 -1.05
N ALA A 11 -11.25 -4.10 0.16
CA ALA A 11 -10.06 -3.32 0.44
C ALA A 11 -8.78 -4.14 0.26
N VAL A 12 -8.76 -5.39 0.75
CA VAL A 12 -7.64 -6.33 0.55
C VAL A 12 -7.48 -6.66 -0.94
N GLY A 13 -8.58 -6.93 -1.65
CA GLY A 13 -8.55 -7.20 -3.08
C GLY A 13 -7.96 -6.04 -3.89
N LEU A 14 -8.37 -4.81 -3.58
CA LEU A 14 -7.82 -3.61 -4.21
C LEU A 14 -6.33 -3.45 -3.90
N ALA A 15 -5.90 -3.68 -2.66
CA ALA A 15 -4.50 -3.62 -2.29
C ALA A 15 -3.64 -4.58 -3.13
N LEU A 16 -4.10 -5.82 -3.33
CA LEU A 16 -3.41 -6.81 -4.18
C LEU A 16 -3.36 -6.38 -5.65
N VAL A 17 -4.43 -5.80 -6.19
CA VAL A 17 -4.44 -5.27 -7.57
C VAL A 17 -3.42 -4.14 -7.71
N PHE A 18 -3.42 -3.18 -6.78
CA PHE A 18 -2.49 -2.06 -6.82
C PHE A 18 -1.04 -2.50 -6.63
N GLU A 19 -0.79 -3.50 -5.78
CA GLU A 19 0.55 -4.07 -5.60
C GLU A 19 0.98 -4.89 -6.83
N GLY A 20 0.07 -5.62 -7.47
CA GLY A 20 0.35 -6.42 -8.66
C GLY A 20 0.68 -5.61 -9.92
N ILE A 21 0.14 -4.39 -10.07
CA ILE A 21 0.40 -3.53 -11.22
C ILE A 21 1.91 -3.23 -11.40
N PRO A 22 2.65 -2.74 -10.39
CA PRO A 22 4.10 -2.57 -10.48
C PRO A 22 4.84 -3.86 -10.85
N TYR A 23 4.45 -5.00 -10.27
CA TYR A 23 5.05 -6.29 -10.58
C TYR A 23 4.82 -6.71 -12.03
N PHE A 24 3.64 -6.43 -12.58
CA PHE A 24 3.29 -6.79 -13.96
C PHE A 24 3.92 -5.84 -14.99
N LEU A 25 3.75 -4.53 -14.82
CA LEU A 25 4.22 -3.53 -15.79
C LEU A 25 5.74 -3.31 -15.75
N PHE A 26 6.38 -3.52 -14.59
CA PHE A 26 7.81 -3.26 -14.39
C PHE A 26 8.57 -4.51 -13.94
N ALA A 27 8.13 -5.69 -14.36
CA ALA A 27 8.72 -6.99 -14.00
C ALA A 27 10.25 -7.03 -14.14
N GLU A 28 10.80 -6.41 -15.20
CA GLU A 28 12.26 -6.35 -15.45
C GLU A 28 13.03 -5.48 -14.44
N ARG A 29 12.39 -4.45 -13.87
CA ARG A 29 13.02 -3.49 -12.95
C ARG A 29 12.80 -3.83 -11.48
N MET A 30 11.73 -4.59 -11.16
CA MET A 30 11.36 -4.95 -9.79
C MET A 30 12.46 -5.67 -9.00
N PRO A 31 13.20 -6.65 -9.56
CA PRO A 31 14.29 -7.31 -8.84
C PRO A 31 15.35 -6.32 -8.34
N LEU A 32 15.74 -5.37 -9.19
CA LEU A 32 16.70 -4.32 -8.85
C LEU A 32 16.19 -3.40 -7.74
N VAL A 33 14.90 -3.05 -7.76
CA VAL A 33 14.26 -2.24 -6.72
C VAL A 33 14.24 -2.98 -5.39
N LEU A 34 13.87 -4.26 -5.39
CA LEU A 34 13.80 -5.10 -4.19
C LEU A 34 15.18 -5.29 -3.56
N VAL A 35 16.23 -5.54 -4.35
CA VAL A 35 17.61 -5.64 -3.86
C VAL A 35 18.05 -4.33 -3.20
N LYS A 36 17.84 -3.19 -3.88
CA LYS A 36 18.17 -1.87 -3.31
C LYS A 36 17.42 -1.59 -2.01
N LEU A 37 16.17 -2.05 -1.91
CA LEU A 37 15.34 -1.88 -0.72
C LEU A 37 15.85 -2.77 0.44
N ALA A 38 16.27 -4.01 0.14
CA ALA A 38 16.85 -4.92 1.11
C ALA A 38 18.20 -4.44 1.69
N GLU A 39 18.97 -3.68 0.91
CA GLU A 39 20.23 -3.07 1.36
C GLU A 39 20.02 -1.84 2.26
N GLN A 40 18.80 -1.29 2.34
CA GLN A 40 18.54 -0.11 3.17
C GLN A 40 18.54 -0.46 4.67
N PRO A 41 19.01 0.45 5.53
CA PRO A 41 18.95 0.23 6.97
C PRO A 41 17.48 0.12 7.45
N PRO A 42 17.18 -0.69 8.48
CA PRO A 42 15.81 -0.89 8.97
C PRO A 42 15.07 0.40 9.34
N ARG A 43 15.80 1.44 9.75
CA ARG A 43 15.24 2.77 10.05
C ARG A 43 14.56 3.38 8.82
N PHE A 44 15.17 3.27 7.65
CA PHE A 44 14.63 3.83 6.41
C PHE A 44 13.37 3.11 5.96
N LEU A 45 13.37 1.76 6.03
CA LEU A 45 12.18 0.95 5.75
C LEU A 45 11.00 1.30 6.66
N ARG A 46 11.27 1.53 7.95
CA ARG A 46 10.25 1.99 8.91
C ARG A 46 9.68 3.35 8.54
N TYR A 47 10.52 4.29 8.10
CA TYR A 47 10.04 5.61 7.66
C TYR A 47 9.18 5.51 6.41
N ILE A 48 9.58 4.71 5.42
CA ILE A 48 8.76 4.46 4.22
C ILE A 48 7.39 3.89 4.63
N GLY A 49 7.38 2.87 5.49
CA GLY A 49 6.15 2.25 5.98
C GLY A 49 5.26 3.25 6.73
N LEU A 50 5.86 4.08 7.59
CA LEU A 50 5.12 5.11 8.33
C LEU A 50 4.48 6.15 7.41
N VAL A 51 5.24 6.65 6.42
CA VAL A 51 4.73 7.60 5.43
C VAL A 51 3.60 6.97 4.62
N ALA A 52 3.76 5.71 4.18
CA ALA A 52 2.73 4.98 3.46
C ALA A 52 1.44 4.82 4.29
N MET A 53 1.56 4.48 5.58
CA MET A 53 0.42 4.38 6.49
C MET A 53 -0.30 5.73 6.67
N ILE A 54 0.45 6.82 6.87
CA ILE A 54 -0.13 8.17 7.02
C ILE A 54 -0.86 8.58 5.74
N LEU A 55 -0.24 8.39 4.57
CA LEU A 55 -0.88 8.68 3.28
C LEU A 55 -2.14 7.83 3.07
N GLY A 56 -2.10 6.54 3.40
CA GLY A 56 -3.26 5.67 3.33
C GLY A 56 -4.41 6.16 4.21
N LEU A 57 -4.11 6.56 5.45
CA LEU A 57 -5.09 7.14 6.36
C LEU A 57 -5.68 8.46 5.84
N LEU A 58 -4.85 9.33 5.26
CA LEU A 58 -5.32 10.57 4.64
C LEU A 58 -6.25 10.30 3.46
N ILE A 59 -5.91 9.35 2.58
CA ILE A 59 -6.76 8.97 1.44
C ILE A 59 -8.10 8.40 1.93
N ILE A 60 -8.09 7.53 2.94
CA ILE A 60 -9.32 6.97 3.52
C ILE A 60 -10.17 8.09 4.13
N SER A 61 -9.56 9.03 4.86
CA SER A 61 -10.23 10.18 5.46
C SER A 61 -10.88 11.09 4.40
N LEU A 62 -10.14 11.41 3.33
CA LEU A 62 -10.64 12.21 2.21
C LEU A 62 -11.79 11.49 1.49
N GLY A 63 -11.63 10.20 1.17
CA GLY A 63 -12.66 9.40 0.54
C GLY A 63 -13.94 9.36 1.38
N ARG A 64 -13.81 9.21 2.70
CA ARG A 64 -14.97 9.27 3.62
C ARG A 64 -15.62 10.65 3.66
N SER A 65 -14.83 11.72 3.63
CA SER A 65 -15.34 13.10 3.59
C SER A 65 -15.99 13.49 2.26
N LEU A 66 -15.67 12.80 1.17
CA LEU A 66 -16.28 13.01 -0.16
C LEU A 66 -17.60 12.25 -0.32
N ILE A 67 -17.78 11.15 0.44
CA ILE A 67 -18.97 10.29 0.41
C ILE A 67 -20.03 10.74 1.43
N MET A 68 -19.63 11.47 2.47
CA MET A 68 -20.52 12.20 3.40
C MET A 68 -20.94 13.54 2.81
#